data_AF-A0A5K0WXC8-F1
#
_entry.id   AF-A0A5K0WXC8-F1
#
_cell.length_a   1.000
_cell.length_b   1.000
_cell.length_c   1.000
_cell.angle_alpha   90.00
_cell.angle_beta   90.00
_cell.angle_gamma   90.00
#
_symmetry.space_group_name_H-M   'P 1'
#
loop_
_entity.id
_entity.type
_entity.pdbx_description
1 polymer ?
#
loop_
_entity_poly.entity_id
_entity_poly.type
_entity_poly.pdbx_seq_one_letter_code
_entity_poly.pdbx_strand_id
1 'polypeptide(L)'
;SFSRSAVNHNAGCKTGLSNIVMAVTVMVTLLFLMPLFLYTPNVVLGAIIVTAVIGLMDYQAAYLIWKVDKLDFVVCLIAFFGVIFISVQAGLAIA
;
A
#
# COMPACT_ATOMS: atom_id res chain seq x y z
N SER A 1 3.62 -3.10 3.09
CA SER A 1 4.79 -2.26 3.41
C SER A 1 5.37 -1.50 2.20
N PHE A 2 4.70 -1.47 1.04
CA PHE A 2 5.16 -0.73 -0.14
C PHE A 2 5.37 0.78 0.12
N SER A 3 4.43 1.45 0.79
CA SER A 3 4.57 2.88 1.13
C SER A 3 5.81 3.16 1.99
N ARG A 4 6.11 2.32 3.00
CA ARG A 4 7.29 2.48 3.86
C ARG A 4 8.60 2.24 3.10
N SER A 5 8.64 1.22 2.25
CA SER A 5 9.83 0.90 1.44
C SER A 5 10.07 1.94 0.33
N ALA A 6 9.02 2.47 -0.29
CA ALA A 6 9.12 3.52 -1.31
C ALA A 6 9.66 4.82 -0.72
N VAL A 7 9.19 5.23 0.47
CA VAL A 7 9.73 6.40 1.17
C VAL A 7 11.16 6.16 1.63
N ASN A 8 11.49 4.96 2.14
CA ASN A 8 12.84 4.62 2.54
C ASN A 8 13.83 4.60 1.34
N HIS A 9 13.35 4.18 0.17
CA HIS A 9 14.12 4.23 -1.08
C HIS A 9 14.30 5.66 -1.59
N ASN A 10 13.23 6.47 -1.58
CA ASN A 10 13.29 7.89 -1.95
C ASN A 10 14.16 8.73 -1.00
N ALA A 11 14.25 8.34 0.28
CA ALA A 11 15.12 8.98 1.27
C ALA A 11 16.61 8.60 1.11
N GLY A 12 16.97 7.81 0.10
CA GLY A 12 18.36 7.47 -0.22
C GLY A 12 19.01 6.44 0.70
N CYS A 13 18.23 5.68 1.49
CA CYS A 13 18.76 4.71 2.43
C CYS A 13 19.27 3.44 1.72
N LYS A 14 20.57 3.16 1.88
CA LYS A 14 21.27 2.00 1.28
C LYS A 14 21.54 0.84 2.26
N THR A 15 21.25 0.99 3.56
CA THR A 15 21.63 0.02 4.59
C THR A 15 20.49 -0.29 5.56
N GLY A 16 20.53 -1.49 6.18
CA GLY A 16 19.55 -1.96 7.17
C GLY A 16 19.46 -1.13 8.46
N LEU A 17 20.38 -0.18 8.66
CA LEU A 17 20.35 0.80 9.75
C LEU A 17 19.08 1.66 9.70
N SER A 18 18.53 1.95 8.51
CA SER A 18 17.28 2.71 8.40
C SER A 18 16.11 2.01 9.10
N ASN A 19 16.04 0.68 8.99
CA ASN A 19 14.97 -0.09 9.62
C ASN A 19 15.09 -0.06 11.16
N ILE A 20 16.32 -0.02 11.68
CA ILE A 20 16.59 0.10 13.12
C ILE A 20 16.18 1.48 13.63
N VAL A 21 16.57 2.56 12.93
CA VAL A 21 16.18 3.93 13.31
C VAL A 21 14.66 4.11 13.26
N MET A 22 14.00 3.55 12.24
CA MET A 22 12.54 3.55 12.15
C MET A 22 11.90 2.81 13.32
N ALA A 23 12.39 1.61 13.68
CA ALA A 23 11.87 0.83 14.80
C ALA A 23 12.04 1.55 16.15
N VAL A 24 13.22 2.14 16.40
CA VAL A 24 13.49 2.93 17.61
C VAL A 24 12.57 4.15 17.68
N THR A 25 12.39 4.86 16.57
CA THR A 25 11.50 6.03 16.51
C THR A 25 10.06 5.63 16.83
N VAL A 26 9.57 4.53 16.25
CA VAL A 26 8.24 3.99 16.56
C VAL A 26 8.12 3.63 18.04
N MET A 27 9.12 2.96 18.61
CA MET A 27 9.14 2.60 20.03
C MET A 27 9.06 3.83 20.95
N VAL A 28 9.83 4.89 20.66
CA VAL A 28 9.78 6.15 21.41
C VAL A 28 8.41 6.83 21.24
N THR A 29 7.85 6.86 20.04
CA THR A 29 6.51 7.44 19.82
C THR A 29 5.41 6.68 20.55
N LEU A 30 5.52 5.36 20.66
CA LEU A 30 4.55 4.56 21.41
C LEU A 30 4.68 4.76 22.92
N LEU A 31 5.89 4.96 23.45
CA LEU A 31 6.10 5.18 24.89
C LEU A 31 5.70 6.58 25.36
N PHE A 32 6.00 7.62 24.57
CA PHE A 32 5.76 9.02 24.96
C PHE A 32 4.47 9.60 24.38
N LEU A 33 4.06 9.18 23.18
CA LEU A 33 2.93 9.73 22.44
C LEU A 33 1.68 8.84 22.47
N MET A 34 1.72 7.68 23.16
CA MET A 34 0.56 6.83 23.42
C MET A 34 -0.74 7.59 23.80
N PRO A 35 -0.71 8.57 24.73
CA PRO A 35 -1.93 9.27 25.12
C PRO A 35 -2.52 10.11 23.98
N LEU A 36 -1.70 10.54 23.02
CA LEU A 36 -2.16 11.25 21.83
C LEU A 36 -2.84 10.30 20.83
N PHE A 37 -2.31 9.08 20.69
CA PHE A 37 -2.86 8.08 19.77
C PHE A 37 -4.23 7.53 20.20
N LEU A 38 -4.53 7.52 21.51
CA LEU A 38 -5.87 7.14 22.02
C LEU A 38 -7.00 8.04 21.52
N TYR A 39 -6.72 9.32 21.24
CA TYR A 39 -7.69 10.26 20.70
C TYR A 39 -7.75 10.27 19.18
N THR A 40 -7.00 9.40 18.49
CA THR A 40 -7.01 9.39 17.03
C THR A 40 -8.39 8.90 16.55
N PRO A 41 -9.21 9.75 15.93
CA PRO A 41 -10.50 9.31 15.43
C PRO A 41 -10.27 8.33 14.28
N ASN A 42 -11.08 7.28 14.22
CA ASN A 42 -11.04 6.27 13.15
C ASN A 42 -11.06 6.89 11.74
N VAL A 43 -11.62 8.11 11.61
CA VAL A 43 -11.62 8.91 10.38
C VAL A 43 -10.20 9.19 9.87
N VAL A 44 -9.24 9.51 10.75
CA VAL A 44 -7.85 9.79 10.35
C VAL A 44 -7.17 8.51 9.87
N LEU A 45 -7.40 7.39 10.56
CA LEU A 45 -6.89 6.08 10.13
C LEU A 45 -7.46 5.68 8.75
N GLY A 46 -8.76 5.90 8.54
CA GLY A 46 -9.40 5.69 7.24
C GLY A 46 -8.82 6.56 6.13
N ALA A 47 -8.60 7.86 6.40
CA ALA A 47 -7.99 8.77 5.43
C ALA A 47 -6.57 8.35 5.04
N ILE A 48 -5.76 7.87 5.99
CA ILE A 48 -4.41 7.33 5.71
C ILE A 48 -4.48 6.08 4.82
N ILE A 49 -5.43 5.18 5.06
CA ILE A 49 -5.60 3.97 4.23
C ILE A 49 -6.03 4.36 2.82
N VAL A 50 -7.03 5.24 2.67
CA VAL A 50 -7.54 5.68 1.36
C VAL A 50 -6.44 6.36 0.54
N THR A 51 -5.69 7.27 1.16
CA THR A 51 -4.56 7.96 0.49
C THR A 51 -3.46 6.97 0.09
N ALA A 52 -3.16 5.96 0.91
CA ALA A 52 -2.21 4.91 0.55
C ALA A 52 -2.68 4.04 -0.62
N VAL A 53 -3.97 3.71 -0.69
CA VAL A 53 -4.56 2.92 -1.80
C VAL A 53 -4.56 3.72 -3.09
N ILE A 54 -4.95 5.00 -3.04
CA ILE A 54 -4.92 5.89 -4.21
C ILE A 54 -3.48 6.04 -4.73
N GLY A 55 -2.50 6.18 -3.84
CA GLY A 55 -1.08 6.24 -4.22
C GLY A 55 -0.52 4.93 -4.79
N LEU A 56 -1.20 3.80 -4.60
CA LEU A 56 -0.84 2.51 -5.18
C LEU A 56 -1.51 2.28 -6.55
N MET A 57 -2.60 2.99 -6.86
CA MET A 57 -3.31 2.84 -8.12
C MET A 57 -2.51 3.50 -9.25
N ASP A 58 -1.83 2.67 -10.05
CA ASP A 58 -1.13 3.11 -11.24
C ASP A 58 -2.09 3.15 -12.45
N TYR A 59 -2.79 4.28 -12.59
CA TYR A 59 -3.70 4.54 -13.71
C TYR A 59 -2.98 4.52 -15.07
N GLN A 60 -1.68 4.81 -15.09
CA GLN A 60 -0.89 4.89 -16.32
C GLN A 60 -0.54 3.49 -16.84
N ALA A 61 -0.24 2.56 -15.93
CA ALA A 61 -0.09 1.14 -16.27
C ALA A 61 -1.40 0.55 -16.83
N ALA A 62 -2.55 0.87 -16.24
CA ALA A 62 -3.86 0.41 -16.73
C ALA A 62 -4.16 0.88 -18.16
N TYR A 63 -3.85 2.15 -18.47
CA TYR A 63 -4.01 2.69 -19.83
C TYR A 63 -3.03 2.07 -20.84
N LEU A 64 -1.80 1.79 -20.41
CA LEU A 64 -0.79 1.12 -21.25
C LEU A 64 -1.23 -0.30 -21.62
N ILE A 65 -1.72 -1.07 -20.66
CA ILE A 65 -2.20 -2.45 -20.87
C ILE A 65 -3.39 -2.45 -21.83
N TRP A 66 -4.35 -1.54 -21.66
CA TRP A 66 -5.48 -1.39 -22.59
C TRP A 66 -5.01 -1.19 -24.04
N LYS A 67 -3.95 -0.39 -24.24
CA LYS A 67 -3.47 -0.02 -25.58
C LYS A 67 -2.59 -1.11 -26.22
N VAL A 68 -1.95 -1.96 -25.42
CA VAL A 68 -1.00 -2.98 -25.88
C VAL A 68 -1.72 -4.30 -26.17
N ASP A 69 -2.48 -4.84 -25.22
CA ASP A 69 -3.14 -6.14 -25.38
C ASP A 69 -4.49 -6.20 -24.65
N LYS A 70 -5.55 -6.51 -25.40
CA LYS A 70 -6.92 -6.58 -24.85
C LYS A 70 -7.12 -7.79 -23.95
N LEU A 71 -6.33 -8.87 -24.13
CA LEU A 71 -6.45 -10.06 -23.29
C LEU A 71 -5.86 -9.82 -21.90
N ASP A 72 -4.70 -9.18 -21.81
CA ASP A 72 -4.10 -8.80 -20.52
C ASP A 72 -4.99 -7.82 -19.74
N PHE A 73 -5.69 -6.92 -20.45
CA PHE A 73 -6.68 -6.05 -19.81
C PHE A 73 -7.84 -6.84 -19.19
N VAL A 74 -8.35 -7.87 -19.88
CA VAL A 74 -9.43 -8.72 -19.35
C VAL A 74 -8.96 -9.54 -18.16
N VAL A 75 -7.74 -10.10 -18.20
CA VAL A 75 -7.14 -10.82 -17.07
C VAL A 75 -6.99 -9.91 -15.86
N CYS A 76 -6.51 -8.68 -16.05
CA CYS A 76 -6.41 -7.68 -14.98
C CYS A 76 -7.79 -7.33 -14.38
N LEU A 77 -8.82 -7.23 -15.22
CA LEU A 77 -10.19 -6.96 -14.81
C LEU A 77 -10.77 -8.13 -14.00
N ILE A 78 -10.57 -9.36 -14.46
CA ILE A 78 -11.00 -10.59 -13.77
C ILE A 78 -10.27 -10.72 -12.43
N ALA A 79 -8.97 -10.45 -12.37
CA ALA A 79 -8.21 -10.41 -11.13
C ALA A 79 -8.81 -9.40 -10.14
N PHE A 80 -9.06 -8.18 -10.61
CA PHE A 80 -9.60 -7.10 -9.79
C PHE A 80 -10.96 -7.46 -9.20
N PHE A 81 -11.89 -7.93 -10.03
CA PHE A 81 -13.21 -8.35 -9.56
C PHE A 81 -13.16 -9.64 -8.73
N GLY A 82 -12.31 -10.60 -9.07
CA GLY A 82 -12.13 -11.85 -8.33
C GLY A 82 -11.60 -11.62 -6.91
N VAL A 83 -10.66 -10.67 -6.75
CA VAL A 83 -10.15 -10.27 -5.43
C VAL A 83 -11.22 -9.55 -4.60
N ILE A 84 -12.05 -8.70 -5.22
CA ILE A 84 -13.13 -7.98 -4.53
C ILE A 84 -14.24 -8.91 -4.05
N PHE A 85 -14.65 -9.88 -4.88
CA PHE A 85 -15.83 -10.71 -4.59
C PHE A 85 -15.53 -12.01 -3.85
N ILE A 86 -14.37 -12.63 -4.07
CA ILE A 86 -14.07 -13.96 -3.51
C ILE A 86 -13.04 -13.84 -2.39
N SER A 87 -11.82 -13.41 -2.72
CA SER A 87 -10.69 -13.19 -1.80
C SER A 87 -9.42 -12.96 -2.62
N VAL A 88 -8.42 -12.28 -2.05
CA VAL A 88 -7.11 -12.02 -2.71
C VAL A 88 -6.50 -13.29 -3.30
N GLN A 89 -6.51 -14.38 -2.54
CA GLN A 89 -5.85 -15.63 -2.92
C GLN A 89 -6.58 -16.39 -4.04
N ALA A 90 -7.91 -16.31 -4.08
CA ALA A 90 -8.72 -16.97 -5.11
C ALA A 90 -8.79 -16.12 -6.40
N GLY A 91 -8.88 -14.80 -6.27
CA GLY A 91 -8.88 -13.89 -7.43
C GLY A 91 -7.61 -13.97 -8.26
N LEU A 92 -6.45 -14.14 -7.59
CA LEU A 92 -5.15 -14.36 -8.25
C LEU A 92 -4.99 -15.74 -8.91
N ALA A 93 -5.77 -16.74 -8.49
CA ALA A 93 -5.72 -18.08 -9.08
C ALA A 93 -6.62 -18.22 -10.33
N ILE A 94 -7.62 -17.34 -10.46
CA ILE A 94 -8.60 -17.33 -11.56
C ILE A 94 -8.14 -16.43 -12.70
N ALA A 95 -7.40 -15.37 -12.38
CA ALA A 95 -6.77 -14.49 -13.36
C ALA A 95 -5.57 -15.15 -14.04
#